data_AF-A0A1E5SSQ3-F1
#
_entry.id   AF-A0A1E5SSQ3-F1
#
_cell.length_a   1.000
_cell.length_b   1.000
_cell.length_c   1.000
_cell.angle_alpha   90.00
_cell.angle_beta   90.00
_cell.angle_gamma   90.00
#
_symmetry.space_group_name_H-M   'P 1'
#
loop_
_entity.id
_entity.type
_entity.pdbx_description
1 polymer ?
#
loop_
_entity_poly.entity_id
_entity_poly.type
_entity_poly.pdbx_seq_one_letter_code
_entity_poly.pdbx_strand_id
1 'polypeptide(L)'
;MSTLNYNIQSALLAPLSNIGSGILLRLLKPFSIGDFIEIDGQVGSIERSGFQRTTIKKIDGSEIKVNNSIFYQRDLHNLSSKNIIALELTIGVSYQSNMTKVKEEIMAFFTEHERLLNSPKAKIQVSKIKNDFVELSIKPWCLLDDFLALDAKLESQLTEHLVSKNVILEEERSLFSEAKMLA
;
A
#
# COMPACT_ATOMS: atom_id res chain seq x y z
N MET A 1 26.98 26.86 34.93
CA MET A 1 27.56 27.26 33.62
C MET A 1 27.50 26.15 32.55
N SER A 2 27.48 24.86 32.91
CA SER A 2 27.44 23.74 31.94
C SER A 2 26.09 23.59 31.20
N THR A 3 24.96 23.76 31.88
CA THR A 3 23.62 23.63 31.29
C THR A 3 23.27 24.76 30.32
N LEU A 4 23.71 25.99 30.61
CA LEU A 4 23.51 27.14 29.73
C LEU A 4 24.30 26.99 28.41
N ASN A 5 25.56 26.54 28.50
CA ASN A 5 26.37 26.28 27.30
C ASN A 5 25.81 25.14 26.45
N TYR A 6 25.30 24.08 27.08
CA TYR A 6 24.64 22.98 26.37
C TYR A 6 23.38 23.45 25.61
N ASN A 7 22.56 24.29 26.23
CA ASN A 7 21.34 24.83 25.60
C ASN A 7 21.66 25.76 24.43
N ILE A 8 22.72 26.56 24.52
CA ILE A 8 23.16 27.44 23.42
C ILE A 8 23.70 26.59 22.26
N GLN A 9 24.48 25.55 22.56
CA GLN A 9 25.00 24.63 21.55
C GLN A 9 23.87 23.89 20.83
N SER A 10 22.90 23.33 21.56
CA SER A 10 21.77 22.62 20.95
C SER A 10 20.88 23.55 20.12
N ALA A 11 20.63 24.78 20.61
CA ALA A 11 19.87 25.80 19.88
C ALA A 11 20.51 26.21 18.55
N LEU A 12 21.85 26.24 18.47
CA LEU A 12 22.56 26.56 17.24
C LEU A 12 22.68 25.36 16.29
N LEU A 13 22.90 24.16 16.84
CA LEU A 13 23.12 22.95 16.05
C LEU A 13 21.81 22.40 15.43
N ALA A 14 20.67 22.58 16.09
CA ALA A 14 19.39 22.05 15.60
C ALA A 14 18.95 22.66 14.23
N PRO A 15 18.99 23.99 14.01
CA PRO A 15 18.73 24.56 12.69
C PRO A 15 19.72 24.07 11.62
N LEU A 16 21.00 23.93 11.96
CA LEU A 16 22.03 23.49 11.02
C LEU A 16 21.82 22.02 10.61
N SER A 17 21.47 21.16 11.56
CA SER A 17 21.08 19.77 11.29
C SER A 17 19.89 19.70 10.32
N ASN A 18 18.86 20.53 10.52
CA ASN A 18 17.72 20.59 9.61
C ASN A 18 18.10 21.00 8.18
N ILE A 19 19.03 21.95 8.03
CA ILE A 19 19.54 22.36 6.71
C ILE A 19 20.31 21.22 6.05
N GLY A 20 21.22 20.57 6.78
CA GLY A 20 21.99 19.44 6.27
C GLY A 20 21.08 18.28 5.82
N SER A 21 20.11 17.92 6.65
CA SER A 21 19.09 16.93 6.29
C SER A 21 18.26 17.38 5.08
N GLY A 22 17.90 18.65 4.96
CA GLY A 22 17.18 19.17 3.79
C GLY A 22 17.96 19.05 2.48
N ILE A 23 19.29 19.19 2.52
CA ILE A 23 20.16 18.93 1.37
C ILE A 23 20.18 17.43 1.04
N LEU A 24 20.35 16.57 2.06
CA LEU A 24 20.35 15.12 1.88
C LEU A 24 19.01 14.61 1.32
N LEU A 25 17.88 15.12 1.79
CA LEU A 25 16.55 14.76 1.27
C LEU A 25 16.44 15.03 -0.24
N ARG A 26 17.03 16.13 -0.72
CA ARG A 26 17.01 16.50 -2.13
C ARG A 26 17.99 15.68 -2.98
N LEU A 27 19.12 15.27 -2.40
CA LEU A 27 20.13 14.45 -3.07
C LEU A 27 19.70 12.98 -3.17
N LEU A 28 19.23 12.40 -2.07
CA LEU A 28 18.88 10.99 -1.97
C LEU A 28 17.43 10.70 -2.37
N LYS A 29 16.56 11.71 -2.34
CA LYS A 29 15.14 11.64 -2.70
C LYS A 29 14.43 10.40 -2.13
N PRO A 30 14.41 10.19 -0.79
CA PRO A 30 13.65 9.09 -0.18
C PRO A 30 12.13 9.22 -0.39
N PHE A 31 11.66 10.41 -0.78
CA PHE A 31 10.30 10.71 -1.21
C PHE A 31 10.31 11.87 -2.23
N SER A 32 9.23 11.98 -2.99
CA SER A 32 8.97 13.05 -3.95
C SER A 32 7.84 13.98 -3.49
N ILE A 33 7.77 15.18 -4.07
CA ILE A 33 6.59 16.03 -3.91
C ILE A 33 5.40 15.30 -4.54
N GLY A 34 4.28 15.24 -3.82
CA GLY A 34 3.11 14.45 -4.16
C GLY A 34 3.04 13.10 -3.45
N ASP A 35 4.16 12.61 -2.88
CA ASP A 35 4.14 11.31 -2.21
C ASP A 35 3.26 11.34 -0.96
N PHE A 36 2.42 10.33 -0.81
CA PHE A 36 1.66 10.04 0.38
C PHE A 36 2.54 9.26 1.36
N ILE A 37 2.76 9.81 2.55
CA ILE A 37 3.68 9.26 3.53
C ILE A 37 3.03 9.19 4.91
N GLU A 38 3.57 8.31 5.74
CA GLU A 38 3.36 8.28 7.17
C GLU A 38 4.70 8.47 7.89
N ILE A 39 4.74 9.42 8.83
CA ILE A 39 5.90 9.67 9.68
C ILE A 39 5.45 10.06 11.08
N ASP A 40 5.94 9.36 12.10
CA ASP A 40 5.60 9.61 13.52
C ASP A 40 4.07 9.61 13.77
N GLY A 41 3.35 8.69 13.12
CA GLY A 41 1.88 8.57 13.19
C GLY A 41 1.11 9.68 12.45
N GLN A 42 1.80 10.59 11.74
CA GLN A 42 1.19 11.61 10.91
C GLN A 42 1.12 11.14 9.46
N VAL A 43 -0.09 11.08 8.90
CA VAL A 43 -0.36 10.62 7.54
C VAL A 43 -0.75 11.80 6.65
N GLY A 44 -0.14 11.90 5.46
CA GLY A 44 -0.48 12.92 4.48
C GLY A 44 0.44 12.96 3.27
N SER A 45 0.13 13.85 2.31
CA SER A 45 0.93 14.04 1.09
C SER A 45 2.00 15.11 1.26
N ILE A 46 3.20 14.89 0.73
CA ILE A 46 4.27 15.89 0.65
C ILE A 46 3.86 16.99 -0.32
N GLU A 47 3.62 18.20 0.20
CA GLU A 47 3.26 19.34 -0.63
C GLU A 47 4.50 20.14 -1.05
N ARG A 48 5.43 20.36 -0.12
CA ARG A 48 6.65 21.14 -0.39
C ARG A 48 7.80 20.75 0.51
N SER A 49 8.99 20.53 -0.06
CA SER A 49 10.23 20.36 0.71
C SER A 49 11.09 21.63 0.69
N GLY A 50 11.13 22.34 1.82
CA GLY A 50 11.98 23.52 2.02
C GLY A 50 13.37 23.16 2.56
N PHE A 51 14.21 24.17 2.82
CA PHE A 51 15.57 23.96 3.31
C PHE A 51 15.62 23.37 4.73
N GLN A 52 14.78 23.84 5.65
CA GLN A 52 14.77 23.38 7.04
C GLN A 52 13.59 22.46 7.37
N ARG A 53 12.47 22.63 6.66
CA ARG A 53 11.21 21.94 6.95
C ARG A 53 10.53 21.50 5.66
N THR A 54 9.81 20.39 5.76
CA THR A 54 8.93 19.87 4.73
C THR A 54 7.48 20.03 5.18
N THR A 55 6.61 20.46 4.25
CA THR A 55 5.18 20.69 4.47
C THR A 55 4.44 19.45 3.98
N ILE A 56 3.62 18.89 4.87
CA ILE A 56 2.77 17.73 4.61
C ILE A 56 1.32 18.20 4.75
N LYS A 57 0.52 17.92 3.73
CA LYS A 57 -0.91 18.14 3.74
C LYS A 57 -1.61 16.88 4.20
N LYS A 58 -2.37 16.97 5.29
CA LYS A 58 -3.14 15.87 5.86
C LYS A 58 -4.43 15.63 5.08
N ILE A 59 -5.02 14.46 5.31
CA ILE A 59 -6.30 14.05 4.72
C ILE A 59 -7.45 15.00 5.11
N ASP A 60 -7.42 15.53 6.34
CA ASP A 60 -8.39 16.52 6.83
C ASP A 60 -8.23 17.92 6.20
N GLY A 61 -7.27 18.09 5.28
CA GLY A 61 -6.98 19.35 4.61
C GLY A 61 -6.06 20.29 5.37
N SER A 62 -5.67 19.96 6.61
CA SER A 62 -4.72 20.75 7.39
C SER A 62 -3.27 20.55 6.95
N GLU A 63 -2.40 21.52 7.24
CA GLU A 63 -0.97 21.46 6.93
C GLU A 63 -0.14 21.27 8.20
N ILE A 64 0.87 20.41 8.12
CA ILE A 64 1.91 20.26 9.15
C ILE A 64 3.29 20.54 8.56
N LYS A 65 4.15 21.18 9.35
CA LYS A 65 5.55 21.48 8.97
C LYS A 65 6.49 20.64 9.81
N VAL A 66 7.13 19.66 9.18
CA VAL A 66 8.05 18.72 9.81
C VAL A 66 9.49 19.18 9.59
N ASN A 67 10.29 19.21 10.64
CA ASN A 67 11.73 19.50 10.56
C ASN A 67 12.44 18.42 9.73
N ASN A 68 13.30 18.82 8.79
CA ASN A 68 13.92 17.90 7.84
C ASN A 68 14.79 16.83 8.51
N SER A 69 15.37 17.11 9.69
CA SER A 69 16.14 16.12 10.45
C SER A 69 15.30 14.94 10.93
N ILE A 70 13.99 15.12 11.15
CA ILE A 70 13.08 14.07 11.63
C ILE A 70 12.98 12.92 10.61
N PHE A 71 13.02 13.21 9.31
CA PHE A 71 12.94 12.21 8.25
C PHE A 71 14.11 11.21 8.23
N TYR A 72 15.23 11.55 8.87
CA TYR A 72 16.38 10.65 9.04
C TYR A 72 16.51 10.08 10.46
N GLN A 73 15.72 10.58 11.42
CA GLN A 73 15.71 10.12 12.80
C GLN A 73 14.57 9.16 13.10
N ARG A 74 13.52 9.15 12.27
CA ARG A 74 12.32 8.34 12.42
C ARG A 74 12.12 7.45 11.21
N ASP A 75 11.37 6.37 11.42
CA ASP A 75 10.92 5.52 10.34
C ASP A 75 9.92 6.30 9.46
N LEU A 76 10.25 6.39 8.18
CA LEU A 76 9.42 7.00 7.15
C LEU A 76 8.77 5.87 6.35
N HIS A 77 7.44 5.80 6.37
CA HIS A 77 6.69 4.88 5.53
C HIS A 77 6.15 5.64 4.32
N ASN A 78 6.77 5.45 3.16
CA ASN A 78 6.30 6.06 1.92
C ASN A 78 5.25 5.16 1.26
N LEU A 79 3.97 5.52 1.46
CA LEU A 79 2.80 4.75 1.04
C LEU A 79 2.58 4.82 -0.48
N SER A 80 3.07 5.87 -1.14
CA SER A 80 2.95 6.05 -2.60
C SER A 80 4.27 5.91 -3.36
N SER A 81 5.35 5.47 -2.70
CA SER A 81 6.73 5.50 -3.22
C SER A 81 6.90 4.92 -4.61
N LYS A 82 6.04 3.98 -4.98
CA LYS A 82 6.11 3.28 -6.27
C LYS A 82 4.95 3.61 -7.20
N ASN A 83 3.98 4.43 -6.81
CA ASN A 83 2.70 4.63 -7.50
C ASN A 83 1.97 3.32 -7.84
N ILE A 84 2.27 2.26 -7.09
CA ILE A 84 1.68 0.93 -7.23
C ILE A 84 1.05 0.52 -5.91
N ILE A 85 -0.09 -0.14 -6.01
CA ILE A 85 -0.86 -0.63 -4.87
C ILE A 85 -1.24 -2.09 -5.15
N ALA A 86 -1.28 -2.90 -4.10
CA ALA A 86 -1.79 -4.26 -4.18
C ALA A 86 -3.30 -4.26 -3.93
N LEU A 87 -4.07 -4.89 -4.81
CA LEU A 87 -5.48 -5.20 -4.53
C LEU A 87 -5.57 -6.35 -3.53
N GLU A 88 -6.73 -6.51 -2.88
CA GLU A 88 -6.98 -7.61 -1.96
C GLU A 88 -8.20 -8.40 -2.45
N LEU A 89 -7.93 -9.54 -3.08
CA LEU A 89 -8.96 -10.46 -3.57
C LEU A 89 -8.98 -11.70 -2.68
N THR A 90 -10.18 -12.22 -2.44
CA THR A 90 -10.38 -13.43 -1.63
C THR A 90 -11.25 -14.39 -2.40
N ILE A 91 -10.78 -15.61 -2.66
CA ILE A 91 -11.57 -16.64 -3.35
C ILE A 91 -11.60 -17.94 -2.54
N GLY A 92 -12.79 -18.55 -2.46
CA GLY A 92 -12.97 -19.90 -1.91
C GLY A 92 -12.79 -20.94 -3.02
N VAL A 93 -11.88 -21.90 -2.82
CA VAL A 93 -11.59 -22.97 -3.78
C VAL A 93 -11.87 -24.32 -3.13
N SER A 94 -12.71 -25.14 -3.75
CA SER A 94 -13.03 -26.49 -3.26
C SER A 94 -11.79 -27.36 -3.18
N TYR A 95 -11.72 -28.26 -2.19
CA TYR A 95 -10.67 -29.29 -2.10
C TYR A 95 -10.63 -30.23 -3.30
N GLN A 96 -11.72 -30.33 -4.06
CA GLN A 96 -11.79 -31.15 -5.26
C GLN A 96 -10.97 -30.55 -6.42
N SER A 97 -10.66 -29.25 -6.36
CA SER A 97 -9.86 -28.55 -7.35
C SER A 97 -8.36 -28.80 -7.12
N ASN A 98 -7.59 -28.97 -8.20
CA ASN A 98 -6.13 -29.08 -8.10
C ASN A 98 -5.52 -27.71 -7.76
N MET A 99 -5.13 -27.52 -6.50
CA MET A 99 -4.62 -26.24 -5.98
C MET A 99 -3.40 -25.70 -6.73
N THR A 100 -2.53 -26.58 -7.24
CA THR A 100 -1.37 -26.16 -8.05
C THR A 100 -1.82 -25.54 -9.37
N LYS A 101 -2.72 -26.22 -10.08
CA LYS A 101 -3.32 -25.69 -11.33
C LYS A 101 -4.09 -24.40 -11.09
N VAL A 102 -4.83 -24.30 -9.99
CA VAL A 102 -5.56 -23.08 -9.63
C VAL A 102 -4.59 -21.90 -9.49
N LYS A 103 -3.49 -22.07 -8.75
CA LYS A 103 -2.48 -21.01 -8.62
C LYS A 103 -1.83 -20.65 -9.95
N GLU A 104 -1.57 -21.63 -10.82
CA GLU A 104 -1.02 -21.40 -12.16
C GLU A 104 -1.97 -20.60 -13.04
N GLU A 105 -3.26 -20.93 -13.09
CA GLU A 105 -4.26 -20.20 -13.88
C GLU A 105 -4.48 -18.78 -13.32
N ILE A 106 -4.51 -18.60 -11.99
CA ILE A 106 -4.59 -17.26 -11.37
C ILE A 106 -3.37 -16.41 -11.80
N MET A 107 -2.16 -16.98 -11.74
CA MET A 107 -0.96 -16.27 -12.16
C MET A 107 -0.94 -15.97 -13.65
N ALA A 108 -1.44 -16.89 -14.50
CA ALA A 108 -1.55 -16.68 -15.93
C ALA A 108 -2.53 -15.54 -16.25
N PHE A 109 -3.73 -15.55 -15.63
CA PHE A 109 -4.72 -14.49 -15.76
C PHE A 109 -4.14 -13.11 -15.42
N PHE A 110 -3.42 -12.99 -14.29
CA PHE A 110 -2.79 -11.71 -13.92
C PHE A 110 -1.65 -11.31 -14.86
N THR A 111 -0.93 -12.28 -15.42
CA THR A 111 0.19 -12.01 -16.34
C THR A 111 -0.30 -11.45 -17.67
N GLU A 112 -1.48 -11.89 -18.11
CA GLU A 112 -2.13 -11.47 -19.36
C GLU A 112 -2.97 -10.19 -19.20
N HIS A 113 -3.28 -9.78 -17.96
CA HIS A 113 -4.15 -8.64 -17.69
C HIS A 113 -3.41 -7.30 -17.84
N GLU A 114 -3.77 -6.51 -18.86
CA GLU A 114 -3.03 -5.28 -19.28
C GLU A 114 -2.79 -4.24 -18.18
N ARG A 115 -3.73 -4.11 -17.23
CA ARG A 115 -3.67 -3.10 -16.14
C ARG A 115 -3.01 -3.60 -14.85
N LEU A 116 -2.59 -4.87 -14.82
CA LEU A 116 -1.88 -5.44 -13.69
C LEU A 116 -0.38 -5.48 -13.97
N LEU A 117 0.40 -5.39 -12.89
CA LEU A 117 1.84 -5.38 -12.95
C LEU A 117 2.39 -6.79 -12.79
N ASN A 118 3.27 -7.16 -13.71
CA ASN A 118 4.01 -8.43 -13.65
C ASN A 118 5.21 -8.37 -12.68
N SER A 119 5.65 -7.17 -12.35
CA SER A 119 6.70 -6.91 -11.37
C SER A 119 6.30 -5.71 -10.50
N PRO A 120 6.07 -5.90 -9.19
CA PRO A 120 6.21 -7.14 -8.43
C PRO A 120 5.13 -8.19 -8.77
N LYS A 121 5.48 -9.48 -8.67
CA LYS A 121 4.54 -10.58 -8.89
C LYS A 121 3.41 -10.56 -7.85
N ALA A 122 2.22 -10.98 -8.28
CA ALA A 122 1.10 -11.21 -7.37
C ALA A 122 1.48 -12.22 -6.27
N LYS A 123 0.98 -11.99 -5.05
CA LYS A 123 1.12 -12.94 -3.95
C LYS A 123 -0.15 -13.76 -3.82
N ILE A 124 -0.02 -15.08 -3.75
CA ILE A 124 -1.15 -16.00 -3.54
C ILE A 124 -0.83 -16.84 -2.31
N GLN A 125 -1.65 -16.73 -1.28
CA GLN A 125 -1.48 -17.44 -0.02
C GLN A 125 -2.80 -18.01 0.47
N VAL A 126 -2.73 -19.10 1.22
CA VAL A 126 -3.90 -19.64 1.91
C VAL A 126 -4.19 -18.73 3.11
N SER A 127 -5.34 -18.07 3.13
CA SER A 127 -5.77 -17.24 4.27
C SER A 127 -6.40 -18.11 5.34
N LYS A 128 -7.27 -19.03 4.95
CA LYS A 128 -8.05 -19.86 5.86
C LYS A 128 -8.37 -21.23 5.25
N ILE A 129 -8.38 -22.23 6.12
CA ILE A 129 -8.79 -23.60 5.79
C ILE A 129 -10.20 -23.78 6.39
N LYS A 130 -11.21 -24.10 5.57
CA LYS A 130 -12.58 -24.41 6.03
C LYS A 130 -12.91 -25.88 5.71
N ASN A 131 -14.10 -26.35 6.10
CA ASN A 131 -14.43 -27.78 5.99
C ASN A 131 -14.56 -28.25 4.53
N ASP A 132 -15.13 -27.42 3.66
CA ASP A 132 -15.46 -27.81 2.27
C ASP A 132 -14.61 -27.09 1.20
N PHE A 133 -13.85 -26.08 1.60
CA PHE A 133 -13.01 -25.28 0.72
C PHE A 133 -11.82 -24.65 1.46
N VAL A 134 -10.86 -24.18 0.67
CA VAL A 134 -9.72 -23.39 1.10
C VAL A 134 -9.89 -21.96 0.60
N GLU A 135 -9.73 -21.00 1.48
CA GLU A 135 -9.77 -19.59 1.15
C GLU A 135 -8.36 -19.10 0.76
N LEU A 136 -8.25 -18.49 -0.41
CA LEU A 136 -7.02 -17.92 -0.93
C LEU A 136 -7.09 -16.40 -0.87
N SER A 137 -6.11 -15.79 -0.19
CA SER A 137 -5.84 -14.36 -0.27
C SER A 137 -4.87 -14.10 -1.41
N ILE A 138 -5.29 -13.24 -2.32
CA ILE A 138 -4.59 -12.96 -3.57
C ILE A 138 -4.36 -11.45 -3.67
N LYS A 139 -3.09 -11.07 -3.85
CA LYS A 139 -2.66 -9.67 -3.89
C LYS A 139 -1.91 -9.35 -5.18
N PRO A 140 -2.63 -9.03 -6.29
CA PRO A 140 -2.02 -8.53 -7.52
C PRO A 140 -1.69 -7.04 -7.37
N TRP A 141 -0.72 -6.56 -8.14
CA TRP A 141 -0.27 -5.17 -8.09
C TRP A 141 -0.77 -4.40 -9.30
N CYS A 142 -1.15 -3.14 -9.11
CA CYS A 142 -1.58 -2.23 -10.17
C CYS A 142 -1.06 -0.81 -9.91
N LEU A 143 -1.20 0.08 -10.90
CA LEU A 143 -0.99 1.51 -10.68
C LEU A 143 -2.12 2.10 -9.84
N LEU A 144 -1.83 3.11 -9.03
CA LEU A 144 -2.82 3.77 -8.18
C LEU A 144 -4.01 4.31 -8.97
N ASP A 145 -3.77 4.83 -10.18
CA ASP A 145 -4.81 5.38 -11.07
C ASP A 145 -5.82 4.33 -11.55
N ASP A 146 -5.39 3.07 -11.67
CA ASP A 146 -6.24 1.96 -12.11
C ASP A 146 -6.98 1.28 -10.94
N PHE A 147 -6.61 1.60 -9.69
CA PHE A 147 -7.07 0.91 -8.48
C PHE A 147 -8.59 0.80 -8.41
N LEU A 148 -9.31 1.92 -8.48
CA LEU A 148 -10.78 1.94 -8.34
C LEU A 148 -11.49 1.14 -9.43
N ALA A 149 -10.96 1.16 -10.66
CA ALA A 149 -11.57 0.45 -11.79
C ALA A 149 -11.32 -1.07 -11.70
N LEU A 150 -10.15 -1.46 -11.22
CA LEU A 150 -9.77 -2.86 -11.01
C LEU A 150 -10.50 -3.44 -9.79
N ASP A 151 -10.53 -2.74 -8.67
CA ASP A 151 -11.17 -3.20 -7.43
C ASP A 151 -12.64 -3.57 -7.65
N ALA A 152 -13.36 -2.79 -8.45
CA ALA A 152 -14.77 -3.03 -8.74
C ALA A 152 -15.06 -4.24 -9.66
N LYS A 153 -14.08 -4.77 -10.41
CA LYS A 153 -14.32 -5.74 -11.50
C LYS A 153 -13.43 -6.97 -11.47
N LEU A 154 -12.23 -6.86 -10.91
CA LEU A 154 -11.19 -7.84 -11.03
C LEU A 154 -11.57 -9.18 -10.39
N GLU A 155 -12.29 -9.15 -9.27
CA GLU A 155 -12.77 -10.35 -8.60
C GLU A 155 -13.76 -11.14 -9.47
N SER A 156 -14.73 -10.45 -10.09
CA SER A 156 -15.69 -11.08 -11.00
C SER A 156 -15.01 -11.65 -12.24
N GLN A 157 -14.08 -10.91 -12.85
CA GLN A 157 -13.33 -11.36 -14.02
C GLN A 157 -12.46 -12.59 -13.71
N LEU A 158 -11.80 -12.60 -12.54
CA LEU A 158 -11.01 -13.73 -12.09
C LEU A 158 -11.90 -14.96 -11.85
N THR A 159 -13.05 -14.77 -11.20
CA THR A 159 -14.02 -15.83 -10.93
C THR A 159 -14.52 -16.46 -12.24
N GLU A 160 -14.93 -15.64 -13.21
CA GLU A 160 -15.37 -16.10 -14.53
C GLU A 160 -14.27 -16.88 -15.26
N HIS A 161 -13.02 -16.39 -15.21
CA HIS A 161 -11.87 -17.07 -15.78
C HIS A 161 -11.65 -18.46 -15.15
N LEU A 162 -11.67 -18.55 -13.83
CA LEU A 162 -11.47 -19.82 -13.11
C LEU A 162 -12.59 -20.83 -13.38
N VAL A 163 -13.85 -20.37 -13.44
CA VAL A 163 -14.98 -21.22 -13.83
C VAL A 163 -14.82 -21.75 -15.26
N SER A 164 -14.37 -20.92 -16.21
CA SER A 164 -14.10 -21.35 -17.59
C SER A 164 -13.02 -22.45 -17.70
N LYS A 165 -12.16 -22.56 -16.69
CA LYS A 165 -11.08 -23.55 -16.58
C LYS A 165 -11.48 -24.79 -15.76
N ASN A 166 -12.76 -24.94 -15.42
CA ASN A 166 -13.30 -26.01 -14.58
C ASN A 166 -12.75 -26.00 -13.14
N VAL A 167 -12.41 -24.83 -12.59
CA VAL A 167 -12.12 -24.69 -11.16
C VAL A 167 -13.43 -24.60 -10.39
N ILE A 168 -13.60 -25.48 -9.40
CA ILE A 168 -14.77 -25.47 -8.52
C ILE A 168 -14.52 -24.45 -7.42
N LEU A 169 -15.27 -23.35 -7.47
CA LEU A 169 -15.26 -22.29 -6.47
C LEU A 169 -16.34 -22.52 -5.42
N GLU A 170 -16.18 -21.90 -4.26
CA GLU A 170 -17.24 -21.84 -3.26
C GLU A 170 -18.44 -21.07 -3.83
N GLU A 171 -19.63 -21.67 -3.82
CA GLU A 171 -20.87 -20.92 -4.00
C GLU A 171 -21.09 -20.08 -2.75
N GLU A 172 -20.88 -18.77 -2.87
CA GLU A 172 -21.16 -17.86 -1.78
C GLU A 172 -22.66 -17.91 -1.45
N ARG A 173 -23.02 -18.63 -0.37
CA ARG A 173 -24.31 -18.43 0.31
C ARG A 173 -24.30 -17.03 0.93
N SER A 174 -24.65 -16.05 0.12
CA SER A 174 -25.03 -14.67 0.42
C SER A 174 -24.90 -14.23 1.89
N LEU A 175 -23.69 -13.95 2.37
CA LEU A 175 -23.51 -13.15 3.59
C LEU A 175 -23.52 -11.65 3.28
N PHE A 176 -23.38 -11.27 2.01
CA PHE A 176 -23.50 -9.88 1.55
C PHE A 176 -24.95 -9.36 1.46
N SER A 177 -25.97 -10.21 1.63
CA SER A 177 -27.38 -9.76 1.70
C SER A 177 -27.79 -9.22 3.07
N GLU A 178 -27.17 -9.67 4.17
CA GLU A 178 -27.59 -9.24 5.51
C GLU A 178 -26.94 -7.92 5.94
N ALA A 179 -25.69 -7.66 5.52
CA ALA A 179 -24.99 -6.44 5.90
C ALA A 179 -25.53 -5.16 5.22
N LYS A 180 -26.22 -5.30 4.08
CA LYS A 180 -26.81 -4.17 3.33
C LYS A 180 -28.29 -3.91 3.66
N MET A 181 -28.92 -4.78 4.45
CA MET A 181 -30.30 -4.63 4.95
C MET A 181 -30.36 -3.96 6.33
N LEU A 182 -29.21 -3.71 6.96
CA LEU A 182 -29.07 -3.11 8.29
C LEU A 182 -28.31 -1.76 8.29
N ALA A 183 -28.17 -1.12 7.13
CA ALA A 183 -27.61 0.23 7.01
C ALA A 183 -28.63 1.18 6.37
#